data_AF-A0A2G9V0X1-F1
#
_entry.id   AF-A0A2G9V0X1-F1
#
_cell.length_a   1.000
_cell.length_b   1.000
_cell.length_c   1.000
_cell.angle_alpha   90.00
_cell.angle_beta   90.00
_cell.angle_gamma   90.00
#
_symmetry.space_group_name_H-M   'P 1'
#
loop_
_entity.id
_entity.type
_entity.pdbx_description
1 polymer ?
#
loop_
_entity_poly.entity_id
_entity_poly.type
_entity_poly.pdbx_seq_one_letter_code
_entity_poly.pdbx_strand_id
1 'polypeptide(L)'
;MNASNKVVGPLICYLSPVTVASCTASLRIFDSSPDGLVDPEEEPSFTFCGHEISPGATFYSRDEHLLLQIVHKDASSKGFMGEYQFSSKDNYLSDGIEIADCSYRIEKTKGVLYSPSYPYYYQSFVNCTYILPQRKGHRIVLSSGEISLGREATIDIFETTNGV
;
A
#
# COMPACT_ATOMS: atom_id res chain seq x y z
N MET A 1 -35.48 -30.39 -32.54
CA MET A 1 -35.85 -28.96 -32.57
C MET A 1 -36.64 -28.64 -31.31
N ASN A 2 -36.02 -28.02 -30.30
CA ASN A 2 -36.57 -26.88 -29.58
C ASN A 2 -35.51 -26.26 -28.67
N ALA A 3 -35.61 -24.95 -28.46
CA ALA A 3 -34.55 -24.05 -28.04
C ALA A 3 -34.56 -23.68 -26.54
N SER A 4 -33.40 -23.16 -26.11
CA SER A 4 -33.17 -22.13 -25.07
C SER A 4 -33.38 -22.46 -23.59
N ASN A 5 -32.29 -22.36 -22.81
CA ASN A 5 -32.11 -21.21 -21.91
C ASN A 5 -30.65 -21.03 -21.45
N LYS A 6 -30.12 -19.81 -21.64
CA LYS A 6 -28.92 -19.29 -20.97
C LYS A 6 -29.31 -18.83 -19.57
N VAL A 7 -28.54 -19.23 -18.56
CA VAL A 7 -28.28 -18.39 -17.38
C VAL A 7 -26.79 -18.52 -17.09
N VAL A 8 -26.05 -17.43 -17.32
CA VAL A 8 -24.65 -17.26 -16.91
C VAL A 8 -24.72 -16.60 -15.52
N GLY A 9 -24.40 -17.38 -14.49
CA GLY A 9 -24.18 -16.91 -13.11
C GLY A 9 -22.71 -17.08 -12.72
N PRO A 10 -22.21 -16.37 -11.69
CA PRO A 10 -20.78 -16.19 -11.48
C PRO A 10 -20.12 -17.53 -11.16
N LEU A 11 -18.92 -17.76 -11.69
CA LEU A 11 -18.07 -18.88 -11.28
C LEU A 11 -17.89 -18.80 -9.77
N ILE A 12 -18.60 -19.65 -9.04
CA ILE A 12 -18.32 -19.97 -7.66
C ILE A 12 -17.01 -20.74 -7.70
N CYS A 13 -15.90 -20.07 -7.35
CA CYS A 13 -14.64 -20.74 -7.05
C CYS A 13 -14.86 -21.62 -5.82
N TYR A 14 -15.22 -22.88 -6.04
CA TYR A 14 -14.90 -23.93 -5.09
C TYR A 14 -13.37 -24.00 -5.03
N LEU A 15 -12.77 -23.29 -4.08
CA LEU A 15 -11.38 -23.50 -3.72
C LEU A 15 -11.30 -24.86 -3.03
N SER A 16 -11.08 -25.90 -3.84
CA SER A 16 -10.18 -26.99 -3.47
C SER A 16 -8.91 -26.38 -2.87
N PRO A 17 -8.22 -27.03 -1.93
CA PRO A 17 -6.94 -26.53 -1.45
C PRO A 17 -6.02 -26.49 -2.67
N VAL A 18 -5.83 -25.31 -3.25
CA VAL A 18 -4.83 -25.08 -4.27
C VAL A 18 -3.54 -25.33 -3.54
N THR A 19 -2.97 -26.51 -3.76
CA THR A 19 -1.61 -26.82 -3.37
C THR A 19 -0.76 -25.70 -3.94
N VAL A 20 -0.33 -24.80 -3.05
CA VAL A 20 0.61 -23.73 -3.35
C VAL A 20 1.72 -24.39 -4.15
N ALA A 21 1.89 -24.00 -5.42
CA ALA A 21 3.04 -24.48 -6.19
C ALA A 21 4.27 -24.17 -5.32
N SER A 22 4.98 -25.19 -4.88
CA SER A 22 6.12 -25.02 -3.98
C SER A 22 7.20 -24.28 -4.75
N CYS A 23 7.24 -22.95 -4.59
CA CYS A 23 8.16 -22.12 -5.33
C CYS A 23 9.60 -22.55 -4.99
N THR A 24 10.30 -23.10 -5.99
CA THR A 24 11.70 -23.56 -5.87
C THR A 24 12.68 -22.41 -6.02
N ALA A 25 12.21 -21.25 -6.47
CA ALA A 25 12.89 -19.97 -6.39
C ALA A 25 11.90 -18.88 -6.00
N SER A 26 12.35 -17.92 -5.18
CA SER A 26 11.53 -16.80 -4.71
C SER A 26 12.36 -15.53 -4.57
N LEU A 27 11.75 -14.39 -4.90
CA LEU A 27 12.22 -13.08 -4.48
C LEU A 27 11.54 -12.74 -3.15
N ARG A 28 12.33 -12.32 -2.17
CA ARG A 28 11.86 -11.95 -0.83
C ARG A 28 12.26 -10.52 -0.52
N ILE A 29 11.35 -9.77 0.09
CA ILE A 29 11.58 -8.38 0.51
C ILE A 29 11.36 -8.29 2.02
N PHE A 30 12.32 -7.68 2.72
CA PHE A 30 12.23 -7.38 4.15
C PHE A 30 12.30 -5.87 4.32
N ASP A 31 11.31 -5.29 4.97
CA ASP A 31 11.19 -3.84 5.17
C ASP A 31 11.16 -3.42 6.64
N SER A 32 11.33 -4.39 7.54
CA SER A 32 11.19 -4.23 8.99
C SER A 32 12.49 -4.50 9.75
N SER A 33 13.61 -4.68 9.03
CA SER A 33 14.93 -4.93 9.62
C SER A 33 15.54 -3.62 10.15
N PRO A 34 15.70 -3.47 11.49
CA PRO A 34 16.17 -2.22 12.08
C PRO A 34 17.69 -2.00 11.92
N ASP A 35 18.46 -3.05 11.71
CA ASP A 35 19.92 -3.03 11.58
C ASP A 35 20.40 -3.27 10.13
N GLY A 36 19.47 -3.48 9.21
CA GLY A 36 19.77 -3.74 7.80
C GLY A 36 20.37 -5.13 7.57
N LEU A 37 20.22 -6.05 8.52
CA LEU A 37 20.61 -7.45 8.40
C LEU A 37 19.36 -8.33 8.31
N VAL A 38 19.44 -9.38 7.49
CA VAL A 38 18.38 -10.41 7.46
C VAL A 38 18.72 -11.44 8.53
N ASP A 39 17.89 -11.54 9.58
CA ASP A 39 17.97 -12.66 10.52
C ASP A 39 17.49 -13.95 9.79
N PRO A 40 18.23 -15.07 9.88
CA PRO A 40 17.79 -16.35 9.32
C PRO A 40 16.37 -16.79 9.74
N GLU A 41 15.88 -16.33 10.90
CA GLU A 41 14.54 -16.62 11.42
C GLU A 41 13.49 -15.55 11.06
N GLU A 42 13.90 -14.41 10.48
CA GLU A 42 12.96 -13.35 10.09
C GLU A 42 12.11 -13.79 8.89
N GLU A 43 10.80 -13.56 9.00
CA GLU A 43 9.88 -13.78 7.90
C GLU A 43 9.90 -12.58 6.93
N PRO A 44 9.95 -12.81 5.61
CA PRO A 44 9.92 -11.72 4.65
C PRO A 44 8.55 -11.04 4.62
N SER A 45 8.56 -9.70 4.57
CA SER A 45 7.35 -8.89 4.40
C SER A 45 6.60 -9.24 3.10
N PHE A 46 7.34 -9.60 2.04
CA PHE A 46 6.76 -10.08 0.79
C PHE A 46 7.57 -11.24 0.23
N THR A 47 6.86 -12.25 -0.30
CA THR A 47 7.45 -13.36 -1.06
C THR A 47 6.77 -13.44 -2.42
N PHE A 48 7.56 -13.43 -3.49
CA PHE A 48 7.09 -13.54 -4.86
C PHE A 48 7.77 -14.69 -5.57
N CYS A 49 7.02 -15.37 -6.44
CA CYS A 49 7.56 -16.32 -7.40
C CYS A 49 6.97 -16.16 -8.80
N GLY A 50 7.67 -16.72 -9.80
CA GLY A 50 7.25 -16.66 -11.20
C GLY A 50 7.08 -15.21 -11.69
N HIS A 51 5.86 -14.88 -12.13
CA HIS A 51 5.49 -13.57 -12.69
C HIS A 51 4.51 -12.81 -11.78
N GLU A 52 4.58 -13.02 -10.46
CA GLU A 52 3.70 -12.39 -9.48
C GLU A 52 3.96 -10.88 -9.29
N ILE A 53 5.15 -10.39 -9.68
CA ILE A 53 5.47 -8.97 -9.65
C ILE A 53 5.10 -8.36 -11.01
N SER A 54 4.07 -7.51 -11.01
CA SER A 54 3.69 -6.73 -12.18
C SER A 54 4.81 -5.74 -12.56
N PRO A 55 5.10 -5.56 -13.87
CA PRO A 55 5.98 -4.47 -14.31
C PRO A 55 5.50 -3.12 -13.78
N GLY A 56 6.42 -2.35 -13.19
CA GLY A 56 6.12 -1.05 -12.59
C GLY A 56 5.65 -1.11 -11.13
N ALA A 57 5.68 -2.28 -10.48
CA ALA A 57 5.50 -2.36 -9.03
C ALA A 57 6.62 -1.60 -8.29
N THR A 58 6.23 -0.77 -7.31
CA THR A 58 7.14 0.01 -6.48
C THR A 58 7.02 -0.43 -5.03
N PHE A 59 8.16 -0.63 -4.38
CA PHE A 59 8.25 -0.98 -2.96
C PHE A 59 9.00 0.11 -2.22
N TYR A 60 8.52 0.46 -1.03
CA TYR A 60 9.13 1.48 -0.18
C TYR A 60 9.64 0.81 1.10
N SER A 61 10.75 1.31 1.65
CA SER A 61 11.17 0.91 3.01
C SER A 61 10.20 1.49 4.03
N ARG A 62 9.93 0.74 5.10
CA ARG A 62 9.25 1.31 6.27
C ARG A 62 10.19 2.26 7.00
N ASP A 63 11.43 1.82 7.16
CA ASP A 63 12.48 2.52 7.88
C ASP A 63 13.70 2.81 6.98
N GLU A 64 14.92 2.70 7.52
CA GLU A 64 16.17 3.05 6.83
C GLU A 64 16.68 1.92 5.91
N HIS A 65 16.16 0.71 6.10
CA HIS A 65 16.62 -0.47 5.39
C HIS A 65 15.48 -1.16 4.62
N LEU A 66 15.81 -1.60 3.40
CA LEU A 66 15.00 -2.50 2.60
C LEU A 66 15.94 -3.57 2.06
N LEU A 67 15.68 -4.83 2.42
CA LEU A 67 16.53 -5.94 2.07
C LEU A 67 15.84 -6.79 1.02
N LEU A 68 16.60 -7.19 0.01
CA LEU A 68 16.14 -8.01 -1.09
C LEU A 68 16.95 -9.31 -1.10
N GLN A 69 16.26 -10.44 -1.02
CA GLN A 69 16.87 -11.76 -1.00
C GLN A 69 16.29 -12.60 -2.14
N ILE A 70 17.18 -13.19 -2.94
CA ILE A 70 16.82 -14.20 -3.94
C ILE A 70 17.18 -15.56 -3.36
N VAL A 71 16.18 -16.42 -3.21
CA VAL A 71 16.37 -17.80 -2.77
C VAL A 71 16.11 -18.72 -3.94
N HIS A 72 17.01 -19.65 -4.19
CA HIS A 72 16.86 -20.69 -5.21
C HIS A 72 17.25 -22.06 -4.64
N LYS A 73 16.55 -23.10 -5.05
CA LYS A 73 16.97 -24.50 -4.90
C LYS A 73 17.55 -24.98 -6.22
N ASP A 74 16.70 -25.37 -7.16
CA ASP A 74 17.11 -26.04 -8.40
C ASP A 74 16.62 -25.36 -9.69
N ALA A 75 15.91 -24.23 -9.60
CA ALA A 75 15.38 -23.51 -10.75
C ALA A 75 16.36 -22.46 -11.29
N SER A 76 16.63 -22.50 -12.59
CA SER A 76 17.31 -21.40 -13.30
C SER A 76 16.31 -20.28 -13.58
N SER A 77 16.62 -19.06 -13.14
CA SER A 77 15.80 -17.87 -13.37
C SER A 77 16.64 -16.79 -14.04
N LYS A 78 16.01 -15.96 -14.88
CA LYS A 78 16.63 -14.75 -15.45
C LYS A 78 16.96 -13.69 -14.38
N GLY A 79 16.50 -13.89 -13.15
CA GLY A 79 16.73 -12.98 -12.04
C GLY A 79 15.72 -11.84 -12.02
N PHE A 80 16.12 -10.74 -11.37
CA PHE A 80 15.33 -9.53 -11.20
C PHE A 80 16.10 -8.35 -11.78
N MET A 81 15.40 -7.46 -12.48
CA MET A 81 15.90 -6.17 -12.91
C MET A 81 14.95 -5.11 -12.37
N GLY A 82 15.49 -4.14 -11.63
CA GLY A 82 14.75 -3.02 -11.10
C GLY A 82 15.67 -1.84 -10.88
N GLU A 83 15.07 -0.66 -10.74
CA GLU A 83 15.75 0.57 -10.39
C GLU A 83 15.57 0.85 -8.90
N TYR A 84 16.57 1.45 -8.26
CA TYR A 84 16.50 1.87 -6.87
C TYR A 84 16.88 3.35 -6.74
N GLN A 85 16.27 4.03 -5.77
CA GLN A 85 16.60 5.40 -5.42
C GLN A 85 16.38 5.63 -3.92
N PHE A 86 17.22 6.48 -3.33
CA PHE A 86 17.06 6.92 -1.94
C PHE A 86 16.30 8.25 -1.93
N SER A 87 15.10 8.26 -1.35
CA SER A 87 14.29 9.47 -1.17
C SER A 87 14.36 9.92 0.29
N SER A 88 14.50 11.22 0.52
CA SER A 88 14.43 11.77 1.88
C SER A 88 13.02 11.62 2.43
N LYS A 89 12.90 11.21 3.70
CA LYS A 89 11.61 11.23 4.42
C LYS A 89 11.01 12.65 4.47
N ASP A 90 11.84 13.68 4.39
CA ASP A 90 11.41 15.08 4.38
C ASP A 90 10.57 15.46 3.14
N ASN A 91 10.63 14.67 2.07
CA ASN A 91 9.82 14.88 0.87
C ASN A 91 8.31 14.66 1.14
N TYR A 92 7.97 13.97 2.22
CA TYR A 92 6.61 13.52 2.55
C TYR A 92 6.11 14.06 3.90
N LEU A 93 6.65 15.20 4.34
CA LEU A 93 6.18 15.87 5.56
C LEU A 93 4.73 16.32 5.41
N SER A 94 3.88 15.85 6.32
CA SER A 94 2.48 16.26 6.40
C SER A 94 2.35 17.58 7.15
N ASP A 95 1.50 18.47 6.66
CA ASP A 95 1.16 19.74 7.32
C ASP A 95 0.16 19.57 8.48
N GLY A 96 -0.29 18.34 8.74
CA GLY A 96 -1.26 18.05 9.78
C GLY A 96 -0.67 18.00 11.18
N ILE A 97 -1.34 18.67 12.12
CA ILE A 97 -1.04 18.58 13.55
C ILE A 97 -1.85 17.42 14.10
N GLU A 98 -1.18 16.41 14.66
CA GLU A 98 -1.86 15.29 15.31
C GLU A 98 -2.56 15.79 16.60
N ILE A 99 -3.88 15.58 16.66
CA ILE A 99 -4.74 16.02 17.78
C ILE A 99 -5.34 14.85 18.56
N ALA A 100 -5.33 13.66 17.97
CA ALA A 100 -5.69 12.38 18.58
C ALA A 100 -5.07 11.25 17.73
N ASP A 101 -5.18 10.01 18.19
CA ASP A 101 -4.65 8.84 17.49
C ASP A 101 -5.12 8.80 16.02
N CYS A 102 -4.14 8.85 15.11
CA CYS A 102 -4.30 8.99 13.66
C CYS A 102 -5.27 10.10 13.20
N SER A 103 -5.43 11.17 13.99
CA SER A 103 -6.34 12.28 13.69
C SER A 103 -5.56 13.58 13.57
N TYR A 104 -5.58 14.18 12.38
CA TYR A 104 -4.75 15.33 12.03
C TYR A 104 -5.60 16.55 11.71
N ARG A 105 -5.24 17.71 12.25
CA ARG A 105 -5.87 18.99 11.95
C ARG A 105 -4.97 19.85 11.08
N ILE A 106 -5.52 20.35 9.96
CA ILE A 106 -4.78 21.13 8.97
C ILE A 106 -4.95 22.64 9.24
N GLU A 107 -3.86 23.32 9.59
CA GLU A 107 -3.88 24.76 9.87
C GLU A 107 -3.29 25.62 8.74
N LYS A 108 -2.62 25.02 7.76
CA LYS A 108 -2.15 25.74 6.57
C LYS A 108 -3.27 25.92 5.54
N THR A 109 -3.21 26.99 4.75
CA THR A 109 -4.18 27.27 3.67
C THR A 109 -3.86 26.54 2.37
N LYS A 110 -2.63 26.05 2.23
CA LYS A 110 -2.13 25.32 1.07
C LYS A 110 -1.04 24.36 1.53
N GLY A 111 -1.06 23.15 1.00
CA GLY A 111 -0.16 22.08 1.38
C GLY A 111 -0.46 20.81 0.57
N VAL A 112 0.26 19.74 0.91
CA VAL A 112 0.00 18.39 0.40
C VAL A 112 -0.41 17.52 1.58
N LEU A 113 -1.42 16.68 1.38
CA LEU A 113 -1.82 15.69 2.36
C LEU A 113 -1.19 14.36 1.98
N TYR A 114 -0.49 13.77 2.95
CA TYR A 114 0.07 12.44 2.86
C TYR A 114 -0.61 11.55 3.90
N SER A 115 -0.94 10.31 3.52
CA SER A 115 -1.36 9.29 4.49
C SER A 115 -0.22 9.06 5.50
N PRO A 116 -0.51 8.54 6.71
CA PRO A 116 0.56 8.16 7.62
C PRO A 116 1.49 7.17 6.95
N SER A 117 2.79 7.33 7.18
CA SER A 117 3.86 6.52 6.59
C SER A 117 4.02 6.62 5.07
N TYR A 118 3.25 7.45 4.34
CA TYR A 118 3.45 7.63 2.90
C TYR A 118 4.92 8.00 2.59
N PRO A 119 5.55 7.42 1.56
CA PRO A 119 4.98 6.58 0.50
C PRO A 119 4.89 5.08 0.85
N TYR A 120 5.33 4.68 2.04
CA TYR A 120 5.12 3.32 2.53
C TYR A 120 3.63 3.04 2.73
N TYR A 121 3.24 1.77 2.59
CA TYR A 121 1.86 1.34 2.82
C TYR A 121 1.47 1.65 4.27
N TYR A 122 0.41 2.42 4.47
CA TYR A 122 -0.12 2.66 5.81
C TYR A 122 -0.63 1.33 6.40
N GLN A 123 -0.48 1.16 7.71
CA GLN A 123 -0.83 -0.09 8.38
C GLN A 123 -2.33 -0.38 8.23
N SER A 124 -2.67 -1.65 7.97
CA SER A 124 -4.05 -2.12 8.06
C SER A 124 -4.62 -1.81 9.46
N PHE A 125 -5.94 -1.54 9.52
CA PHE A 125 -6.70 -1.34 10.76
C PHE A 125 -6.61 0.02 11.46
N VAL A 126 -6.10 1.07 10.80
CA VAL A 126 -6.15 2.45 11.35
C VAL A 126 -7.06 3.33 10.51
N ASN A 127 -8.07 3.94 11.15
CA ASN A 127 -9.00 4.89 10.51
C ASN A 127 -8.52 6.32 10.74
N CYS A 128 -7.65 6.79 9.86
CA CYS A 128 -7.03 8.10 10.01
C CYS A 128 -7.93 9.22 9.49
N THR A 129 -8.07 10.30 10.26
CA THR A 129 -8.98 11.41 9.93
C THR A 129 -8.19 12.70 9.73
N TYR A 130 -8.39 13.36 8.59
CA TYR A 130 -7.82 14.68 8.30
C TYR A 130 -8.91 15.74 8.37
N ILE A 131 -8.78 16.67 9.32
CA ILE A 131 -9.75 17.73 9.57
C ILE A 131 -9.24 19.02 8.93
N LEU A 132 -9.90 19.45 7.85
CA LEU A 132 -9.67 20.73 7.20
C LEU A 132 -10.73 21.73 7.70
N PRO A 133 -10.41 22.64 8.62
CA PRO A 133 -11.38 23.56 9.19
C PRO A 133 -11.86 24.58 8.14
N GLN A 134 -13.17 24.78 8.07
CA GLN A 134 -13.76 25.83 7.24
C GLN A 134 -13.27 27.21 7.68
N ARG A 135 -12.96 28.06 6.71
CA ARG A 135 -12.59 29.46 6.94
C ARG A 135 -13.63 30.36 6.29
N LYS A 136 -14.04 31.40 7.00
CA LYS A 136 -15.05 32.35 6.50
C LYS A 136 -14.63 32.90 5.12
N GLY A 137 -15.54 32.85 4.15
CA GLY A 137 -15.30 33.33 2.78
C GLY A 137 -14.41 32.45 1.90
N HIS A 138 -14.01 31.25 2.37
CA HIS A 138 -13.16 30.32 1.61
C HIS A 138 -13.88 29.00 1.35
N ARG A 139 -13.54 28.34 0.24
CA ARG A 139 -13.90 26.95 -0.05
C ARG A 139 -12.67 26.07 0.06
N ILE A 140 -12.82 24.88 0.61
CA ILE A 140 -11.75 23.88 0.63
C ILE A 140 -11.74 23.18 -0.72
N VAL A 141 -10.58 23.12 -1.37
CA VAL A 141 -10.38 22.43 -2.64
C VAL A 141 -9.34 21.34 -2.42
N LEU A 142 -9.78 20.08 -2.52
CA LEU A 142 -8.90 18.92 -2.46
C LEU A 142 -8.82 18.31 -3.86
N SER A 143 -7.61 18.16 -4.39
CA SER A 143 -7.35 17.47 -5.65
C SER A 143 -6.64 16.15 -5.35
N SER A 144 -7.10 15.06 -5.94
CA SER A 144 -6.45 13.75 -5.77
C SER A 144 -5.10 13.73 -6.49
N GLY A 145 -4.06 13.28 -5.78
CA GLY A 145 -2.78 12.88 -6.37
C GLY A 145 -2.81 11.40 -6.75
N GLU A 146 -1.71 10.69 -6.49
CA GLU A 146 -1.64 9.24 -6.61
C GLU A 146 -2.40 8.59 -5.44
N ILE A 147 -3.32 7.68 -5.76
CA ILE A 147 -4.09 6.92 -4.77
C ILE A 147 -3.91 5.44 -5.09
N SER A 148 -3.16 4.74 -4.23
CA SER A 148 -2.96 3.30 -4.29
C SER A 148 -3.40 2.67 -2.97
N LEU A 149 -4.64 2.17 -2.95
CA LEU A 149 -5.26 1.58 -1.77
C LEU A 149 -5.29 0.06 -1.86
N GLY A 150 -5.20 -0.61 -0.71
CA GLY A 150 -5.45 -2.05 -0.61
C GLY A 150 -6.89 -2.41 -1.02
N ARG A 151 -7.13 -3.69 -1.33
CA ARG A 151 -8.41 -4.19 -1.87
C ARG A 151 -9.64 -3.82 -1.01
N GLU A 152 -9.46 -3.64 0.30
CA GLU A 152 -10.53 -3.37 1.26
C GLU A 152 -10.48 -1.95 1.86
N ALA A 153 -9.56 -1.12 1.38
CA ALA A 153 -9.40 0.25 1.87
C ALA A 153 -10.37 1.22 1.19
N THR A 154 -10.94 2.14 1.96
CA THR A 154 -11.86 3.18 1.48
C THR A 154 -11.32 4.57 1.85
N ILE A 155 -11.69 5.57 1.04
CA ILE A 155 -11.51 6.99 1.36
C ILE A 155 -12.91 7.59 1.41
N ASP A 156 -13.29 8.06 2.60
CA ASP A 156 -14.56 8.72 2.83
C ASP A 156 -14.35 10.22 3.03
N ILE A 157 -15.16 11.04 2.35
CA ILE A 157 -15.11 12.50 2.46
C ILE A 157 -16.44 12.96 3.05
N PHE A 158 -16.37 13.58 4.22
CA PHE A 158 -17.52 14.14 4.92
C PHE A 158 -17.43 15.66 4.96
N GLU A 159 -18.52 16.36 4.63
CA GLU A 159 -18.65 17.80 4.84
C GLU A 159 -19.49 18.04 6.10
N THR A 160 -18.94 18.78 7.07
CA THR A 160 -19.70 19.25 8.22
C THR A 160 -20.10 20.70 7.99
N THR A 161 -21.40 20.95 7.84
CA THR A 161 -21.92 22.30 7.96
C THR A 161 -22.07 22.58 9.45
N ASN A 162 -21.35 23.55 10.00
CA ASN A 162 -21.77 24.15 11.27
C ASN A 162 -23.19 24.71 11.00
N GLY A 163 -24.20 24.00 11.51
CA GLY A 163 -25.61 24.26 11.21
C GLY A 163 -25.94 25.74 11.41
N VAL A 164 -26.55 26.32 10.39
CA VAL A 164 -27.33 27.56 10.51
C VAL A 164 -28.77 27.15 10.80
#